data_AF-A0A3D8GLY4-F1
#
_entry.id   AF-A0A3D8GLY4-F1
#
_cell.length_a   1.000
_cell.length_b   1.000
_cell.length_c   1.000
_cell.angle_alpha   90.00
_cell.angle_beta   90.00
_cell.angle_gamma   90.00
#
_symmetry.space_group_name_H-M   'P 1'
#
loop_
_entity.id
_entity.type
_entity.pdbx_description
1 polymer ?
#
loop_
_entity_poly.entity_id
_entity_poly.type
_entity_poly.pdbx_seq_one_letter_code
_entity_poly.pdbx_strand_id
1 'polypeptide(L)' 'MKAAALLFFMAGAMFAVAALYHIGLYKRPGMYPPKQILKARAVALAAGAIIFLLFGVLIVFLG' A
#
# COMPACT_ATOMS: atom_id res chain seq x y z
N MET A 1 -17.82 -11.76 9.06
CA MET A 1 -16.89 -10.69 9.46
C MET A 1 -15.43 -11.04 9.16
N LYS A 2 -14.91 -12.16 9.67
CA LYS A 2 -13.49 -12.56 9.54
C LYS A 2 -12.97 -12.68 8.09
N ALA A 3 -13.79 -13.23 7.18
CA ALA A 3 -13.42 -13.31 5.76
C ALA A 3 -13.30 -11.93 5.09
N ALA A 4 -14.16 -10.96 5.46
CA ALA A 4 -14.06 -9.60 4.95
C ALA A 4 -12.79 -8.92 5.47
N ALA A 5 -12.47 -9.03 6.77
CA ALA A 5 -11.23 -8.51 7.33
C ALA A 5 -9.99 -9.07 6.62
N LEU A 6 -9.99 -10.38 6.30
CA LEU A 6 -8.90 -11.00 5.56
C LEU A 6 -8.69 -10.34 4.19
N LEU A 7 -9.75 -10.05 3.44
CA LEU A 7 -9.66 -9.36 2.15
C LEU A 7 -9.04 -7.97 2.28
N PHE A 8 -9.43 -7.21 3.32
CA PHE A 8 -8.84 -5.90 3.60
C PHE A 8 -7.36 -5.99 3.95
N PHE A 9 -6.96 -6.99 4.76
CA PHE A 9 -5.56 -7.21 5.09
C PHE A 9 -4.73 -7.63 3.86
N MET A 10 -5.25 -8.51 3.01
CA MET A 10 -4.57 -8.91 1.78
C MET A 10 -4.40 -7.72 0.82
N ALA A 11 -5.44 -6.92 0.60
CA ALA A 11 -5.36 -5.71 -0.21
C ALA A 11 -4.35 -4.70 0.35
N GLY A 12 -4.36 -4.46 1.67
CA GLY A 12 -3.40 -3.60 2.35
C GLY A 12 -1.96 -4.09 2.18
N ALA A 13 -1.73 -5.40 2.32
CA ALA A 13 -0.41 -6.01 2.08
C ALA A 13 0.06 -5.86 0.63
N MET A 14 -0.83 -6.08 -0.35
CA MET A 14 -0.51 -5.87 -1.78
C MET A 14 -0.11 -4.41 -2.06
N PHE A 15 -0.82 -3.44 -1.50
CA PHE A 15 -0.49 -2.02 -1.64
C PHE A 15 0.84 -1.67 -0.96
N ALA A 16 1.14 -2.26 0.21
CA ALA A 16 2.43 -2.08 0.86
C ALA A 16 3.59 -2.60 0.01
N VAL A 17 3.45 -3.81 -0.56
CA VAL A 17 4.46 -4.38 -1.48
C VAL A 17 4.64 -3.51 -2.72
N ALA A 18 3.54 -3.04 -3.33
CA ALA A 18 3.60 -2.14 -4.48
C ALA A 18 4.26 -0.80 -4.15
N ALA A 19 4.03 -0.24 -2.95
CA ALA A 19 4.70 0.96 -2.47
C ALA A 19 6.22 0.73 -2.34
N LEU A 20 6.63 -0.37 -1.71
CA LEU A 20 8.05 -0.73 -1.58
C LEU A 20 8.73 -0.91 -2.93
N TYR A 21 8.04 -1.51 -3.91
CA TYR A 21 8.55 -1.61 -5.28
C TYR A 21 8.87 -0.24 -5.89
N HIS A 22 7.93 0.72 -5.78
CA HIS A 22 8.14 2.08 -6.30
C HIS A 22 9.22 2.86 -5.54
N ILE A 23 9.37 2.62 -4.23
CA ILE A 23 10.49 3.17 -3.43
C ILE A 23 11.82 2.58 -3.91
N GLY A 24 11.87 1.29 -4.21
CA GLY A 24 13.03 0.62 -4.78
C GLY A 24 13.43 1.23 -6.12
N LEU A 25 12.46 1.49 -7.01
CA LEU A 25 12.70 2.18 -8.28
C LEU A 25 13.17 3.62 -8.08
N TYR A 26 12.61 4.34 -7.10
CA TYR A 26 12.98 5.73 -6.79
C TYR A 26 14.47 5.88 -6.44
N LYS A 27 15.06 4.88 -5.78
CA LYS A 27 16.48 4.86 -5.42
C LYS A 27 17.41 4.61 -6.60
N ARG A 28 16.91 4.12 -7.73
CA ARG A 28 17.74 3.84 -8.92
C ARG A 28 18.05 5.14 -9.69
N PRO A 29 19.32 5.42 -10.03
CA PRO A 29 19.67 6.56 -10.86
C PRO A 29 19.24 6.35 -12.33
N GLY A 30 18.94 7.44 -13.05
CA GLY A 30 18.70 7.43 -14.50
C GLY A 30 17.43 6.69 -14.98
N MET A 31 16.55 6.27 -14.07
CA MET A 31 15.36 5.50 -14.41
C MET A 31 14.17 6.38 -14.82
N TYR A 32 13.45 5.95 -15.86
CA TYR A 32 12.09 6.37 -16.15
C TYR A 32 11.11 5.40 -15.46
N PRO A 33 9.98 5.86 -14.88
CA PRO A 33 9.46 7.23 -14.84
C PRO A 33 10.24 8.18 -13.91
N PRO A 34 10.09 9.51 -14.06
CA PRO A 34 10.70 10.52 -13.19
C PRO A 34 10.52 10.25 -11.69
N LYS A 35 11.54 10.58 -10.90
CA LYS A 35 11.56 10.36 -9.44
C LYS A 35 10.35 10.94 -8.71
N GLN A 36 9.84 12.09 -9.14
CA GLN A 36 8.66 12.71 -8.56
C GLN A 36 7.40 11.83 -8.73
N ILE A 37 7.23 11.20 -9.90
CA ILE A 37 6.12 10.29 -10.19
C ILE A 37 6.24 9.02 -9.36
N LEU A 38 7.44 8.44 -9.28
CA LEU A 38 7.69 7.25 -8.45
C LEU A 38 7.40 7.52 -6.97
N LYS A 39 7.81 8.69 -6.46
CA LYS A 39 7.49 9.12 -5.08
C LYS A 39 5.99 9.29 -4.87
N ALA A 40 5.30 9.98 -5.78
CA ALA A 40 3.85 10.19 -5.68
C ALA A 40 3.09 8.86 -5.67
N ARG A 41 3.45 7.92 -6.55
CA ARG A 41 2.89 6.55 -6.57
C ARG A 41 3.16 5.80 -5.28
N ALA A 42 4.39 5.82 -4.79
CA ALA A 42 4.76 5.17 -3.53
C ALA A 42 3.95 5.72 -2.35
N VAL A 43 3.78 7.04 -2.27
CA VAL A 43 2.99 7.69 -1.20
C VAL A 43 1.52 7.32 -1.31
N ALA A 44 0.92 7.38 -2.50
CA ALA A 44 -0.47 7.00 -2.70
C ALA A 44 -0.73 5.53 -2.32
N LEU A 45 0.15 4.62 -2.72
CA LEU A 45 0.05 3.20 -2.38
C LEU A 45 0.26 2.95 -0.89
N ALA A 46 1.21 3.64 -0.25
CA ALA A 46 1.42 3.54 1.19
C ALA A 46 0.21 4.06 1.99
N ALA A 47 -0.37 5.18 1.59
CA ALA A 47 -1.59 5.70 2.19
C ALA A 47 -2.76 4.72 2.04
N GLY A 48 -2.93 4.16 0.83
CA GLY A 48 -3.91 3.10 0.57
C GLY A 48 -3.69 1.90 1.48
N ALA A 49 -2.46 1.42 1.64
CA ALA A 49 -2.13 0.30 2.52
C ALA A 49 -2.58 0.57 3.96
N ILE A 50 -2.25 1.74 4.51
CA ILE A 50 -2.63 2.14 5.87
C ILE A 50 -4.16 2.14 6.02
N ILE A 51 -4.88 2.74 5.06
CA ILE A 51 -6.35 2.80 5.09
C ILE A 51 -6.95 1.39 5.10
N PHE A 52 -6.51 0.51 4.20
CA PHE A 52 -7.02 -0.85 4.12
C PHE A 52 -6.72 -1.68 5.37
N LEU A 53 -5.52 -1.54 5.94
CA LEU A 53 -5.17 -2.20 7.20
C LEU A 53 -6.03 -1.69 8.38
N LEU A 54 -6.26 -0.38 8.47
CA LEU A 54 -7.13 0.21 9.50
C LEU A 54 -8.56 -0.31 9.38
N PHE A 55 -9.12 -0.38 8.17
CA PHE A 55 -10.45 -0.98 7.97
C PHE A 55 -10.48 -2.46 8.34
N GLY A 56 -9.44 -3.24 7.99
CA GLY A 56 -9.32 -4.63 8.43
C GLY A 56 -9.37 -4.76 9.95
N VAL A 57 -8.63 -3.91 10.67
CA VAL A 57 -8.65 -3.85 12.15
C VAL A 57 -10.04 -3.48 12.67
N LEU A 58 -10.67 -2.44 12.12
CA LEU A 58 -12.01 -2.01 12.53
C LEU A 58 -13.04 -3.13 12.34
N ILE A 59 -13.01 -3.86 11.22
CA ILE A 59 -13.93 -4.99 10.97
C ILE A 59 -13.73 -6.11 12.00
N VAL A 60 -12.49 -6.36 12.45
CA VAL A 60 -12.21 -7.37 13.48
C VAL A 60 -12.66 -6.92 14.87
N PHE A 61 -12.53 -5.63 15.19
CA PHE A 61 -12.87 -5.11 16.52
C PHE A 61 -14.36 -4.82 16.69
N LEU A 62 -15.05 -4.35 15.65
CA LEU A 62 -16.45 -3.95 15.71
C LEU A 62 -17.42 -5.06 15.27
N GLY A 63 -16.92 -6.16 14.71
CA GLY A 63 -17.74 -7.21 14.09
C GLY A 63 -17.45 -8.62 14.57
#